data_AF-A0AA43RZE7-F1
#
_entry.id   AF-A0AA43RZE7-F1
#
_cell.length_a   1.000
_cell.length_b   1.000
_cell.length_c   1.000
_cell.angle_alpha   90.00
_cell.angle_beta   90.00
_cell.angle_gamma   90.00
#
_symmetry.space_group_name_H-M   'P 1'
#
loop_
_entity.id
_entity.type
_entity.pdbx_description
1 polymer ?
#
loop_
_entity_poly.entity_id
_entity_poly.type
_entity_poly.pdbx_seq_one_letter_code
_entity_poly.pdbx_strand_id
1 'polypeptide(L)'
;MFGFGKKKDKAPAKAAAEAVLTEERKQELLAAIAAKEEAISSLAEAEQSSVYEEIGLAYNELGDEDQAIGALESSLKLKKSVGDGYKALLKLYNKKRAEAAKANDVQSLQTYLKKMDQLMQISKDVTRGVH
;
A
#
# COMPACT_ATOMS: atom_id res chain seq x y z
N MET A 1 -49.89 -8.24 29.19
CA MET A 1 -48.79 -9.13 28.73
C MET A 1 -48.73 -9.05 27.21
N PHE A 2 -47.72 -8.37 26.67
CA PHE A 2 -47.57 -8.12 25.23
C PHE A 2 -46.80 -9.27 24.57
N GLY A 3 -47.26 -9.66 23.37
CA GLY A 3 -46.97 -10.92 22.71
C GLY A 3 -45.62 -11.04 21.98
N PHE A 4 -45.24 -12.29 21.76
CA PHE A 4 -44.15 -12.74 20.90
C PHE A 4 -44.64 -12.84 19.44
N GLY A 5 -43.87 -12.31 18.47
CA GLY A 5 -44.19 -12.44 17.05
C GLY A 5 -43.17 -11.85 16.06
N LYS A 6 -42.29 -12.74 15.57
CA LYS A 6 -41.64 -12.83 14.22
C LYS A 6 -40.89 -11.63 13.59
N LYS A 7 -39.60 -11.93 13.28
CA LYS A 7 -38.80 -11.69 12.04
C LYS A 7 -39.05 -10.39 11.24
N LYS A 8 -37.98 -9.60 11.06
CA LYS A 8 -37.35 -9.31 9.75
C LYS A 8 -36.22 -8.29 9.85
N ASP A 9 -35.16 -8.58 9.11
CA ASP A 9 -34.29 -7.66 8.34
C ASP A 9 -33.68 -6.44 9.05
N LYS A 10 -32.34 -6.43 9.10
CA LYS A 10 -31.49 -5.34 8.59
C LYS A 10 -30.00 -5.68 8.73
N ALA A 11 -29.45 -6.35 7.72
CA ALA A 11 -28.27 -5.76 7.10
C ALA A 11 -28.79 -4.57 6.27
N PRO A 12 -28.13 -3.40 6.31
CA PRO A 12 -27.19 -3.16 5.22
C PRO A 12 -25.98 -2.27 5.55
N ALA A 13 -24.95 -2.45 4.71
CA ALA A 13 -24.02 -1.43 4.21
C ALA A 13 -23.08 -0.71 5.19
N LYS A 14 -21.88 -1.28 5.33
CA LYS A 14 -20.64 -0.51 5.11
C LYS A 14 -19.91 -1.04 3.88
N ALA A 15 -20.63 -1.03 2.76
CA ALA A 15 -20.02 -0.89 1.45
C ALA A 15 -19.68 0.59 1.30
N ALA A 16 -18.47 0.97 1.69
CA ALA A 16 -17.93 2.30 1.45
C ALA A 16 -16.64 2.14 0.65
N ALA A 17 -16.84 2.18 -0.67
CA ALA A 17 -15.87 2.67 -1.66
C ALA A 17 -14.60 1.85 -1.94
N GLU A 18 -14.72 0.53 -2.09
CA GLU A 18 -13.73 -0.24 -2.83
C GLU A 18 -14.31 -0.53 -4.22
N ALA A 19 -13.61 -0.06 -5.25
CA ALA A 19 -13.85 -0.53 -6.60
C ALA A 19 -13.89 -2.07 -6.54
N VAL A 20 -14.99 -2.67 -6.98
CA VAL A 20 -15.14 -4.12 -7.00
C VAL A 20 -14.17 -4.65 -8.05
N LEU A 21 -12.89 -4.80 -7.69
CA LEU A 21 -12.01 -5.71 -8.39
C LEU A 21 -12.73 -7.04 -8.38
N THR A 22 -13.04 -7.55 -9.56
CA THR A 22 -13.59 -8.89 -9.70
C THR A 22 -12.63 -9.87 -9.02
N GLU A 23 -13.15 -10.94 -8.44
CA GLU A 23 -12.31 -11.97 -7.83
C GLU A 23 -11.29 -12.52 -8.84
N GLU A 24 -11.66 -12.56 -10.13
CA GLU A 24 -10.77 -12.84 -11.26
C GLU A 24 -9.61 -11.85 -11.33
N ARG A 25 -9.87 -10.54 -11.28
CA ARG A 25 -8.82 -9.50 -11.31
C ARG A 25 -7.89 -9.58 -10.11
N LYS A 26 -8.42 -9.90 -8.93
CA LYS A 26 -7.59 -10.10 -7.73
C LYS A 26 -6.65 -11.30 -7.91
N GLN A 27 -7.17 -12.41 -8.44
CA GLN A 27 -6.36 -13.59 -8.74
C GLN A 27 -5.30 -13.30 -9.79
N GLU A 28 -5.63 -12.55 -10.84
CA GLU A 28 -4.66 -12.11 -11.86
C GLU A 28 -3.52 -11.28 -11.24
N LEU A 29 -3.86 -10.32 -10.37
CA LEU A 29 -2.85 -9.48 -9.71
C LEU A 29 -1.97 -10.31 -8.79
N LEU A 30 -2.53 -11.23 -8.00
CA LEU A 30 -1.76 -12.10 -7.12
C LEU A 30 -0.84 -13.05 -7.91
N ALA A 31 -1.34 -13.63 -9.01
CA ALA A 31 -0.53 -14.46 -9.90
C ALA A 31 0.61 -13.65 -10.55
N ALA A 32 0.32 -12.42 -10.98
CA ALA A 32 1.32 -11.52 -11.54
C ALA A 32 2.38 -11.13 -10.50
N ILE A 33 1.98 -10.89 -9.26
CA ILE A 33 2.90 -10.61 -8.16
C ILE A 33 3.80 -11.82 -7.90
N ALA A 34 3.25 -13.03 -7.76
CA ALA A 34 4.03 -14.24 -7.52
C ALA A 34 5.06 -14.50 -8.62
N ALA A 35 4.67 -14.36 -9.89
CA ALA A 35 5.59 -14.51 -11.02
C ALA A 35 6.73 -13.46 -10.98
N LYS A 36 6.43 -12.23 -10.57
CA LYS A 36 7.42 -11.17 -10.42
C LYS A 36 8.35 -11.42 -9.23
N GLU A 37 7.83 -11.90 -8.10
CA GLU A 37 8.62 -12.25 -6.91
C GLU A 37 9.58 -13.41 -7.17
N GLU A 38 9.20 -14.40 -7.98
CA GLU A 38 10.12 -15.47 -8.39
C GLU A 38 11.24 -14.93 -9.28
N ALA A 39 10.90 -14.09 -10.25
CA ALA A 39 11.85 -13.54 -11.20
C ALA A 39 12.82 -12.53 -10.56
N ILE A 40 12.39 -11.77 -9.54
CA ILE A 40 13.14 -10.63 -9.00
C ILE A 40 14.53 -11.02 -8.50
N SER A 41 14.68 -12.23 -7.93
CA SER A 41 15.95 -12.72 -7.39
C SER A 41 17.04 -12.89 -8.45
N SER A 42 16.66 -13.01 -9.73
CA SER A 42 17.57 -13.18 -10.87
C SER A 42 17.91 -11.87 -11.60
N LEU A 43 17.23 -10.77 -11.26
CA LEU A 43 17.39 -9.48 -11.93
C LEU A 43 18.47 -8.61 -11.30
N ALA A 44 18.98 -7.64 -12.06
CA ALA A 44 19.89 -6.62 -11.52
C ALA A 44 19.16 -5.67 -10.55
N GLU A 45 19.86 -5.10 -9.56
CA GLU A 45 19.25 -4.23 -8.52
C GLU A 45 18.39 -3.09 -9.09
N ALA A 46 18.80 -2.50 -10.21
CA ALA A 46 18.05 -1.44 -10.88
C ALA A 46 16.70 -1.93 -11.44
N GLU A 47 16.66 -3.17 -11.95
CA GLU A 47 15.44 -3.81 -12.45
C GLU A 47 14.58 -4.31 -11.29
N GLN A 48 15.20 -4.86 -10.23
CA GLN A 48 14.52 -5.24 -9.00
C GLN A 48 13.73 -4.07 -8.41
N SER A 49 14.31 -2.86 -8.40
CA SER A 49 13.59 -1.66 -7.94
C SER A 49 12.27 -1.45 -8.70
N SER A 50 12.28 -1.53 -10.03
CA SER A 50 11.08 -1.38 -10.84
C SER A 50 10.07 -2.50 -10.60
N VAL A 51 10.54 -3.74 -10.45
CA VAL A 51 9.65 -4.87 -10.15
C VAL A 51 9.00 -4.73 -8.77
N TYR A 52 9.75 -4.32 -7.74
CA TYR A 52 9.19 -4.02 -6.42
C TYR A 52 8.20 -2.85 -6.45
N GLU A 53 8.42 -1.84 -7.29
CA GLU A 53 7.48 -0.74 -7.49
C GLU A 53 6.14 -1.26 -8.04
N GLU A 54 6.20 -2.09 -9.08
CA GLU A 54 5.03 -2.70 -9.70
C GLU A 54 4.27 -3.64 -8.75
N ILE A 55 4.99 -4.46 -7.98
CA ILE A 55 4.40 -5.32 -6.95
C ILE A 55 3.67 -4.46 -5.90
N GLY A 56 4.30 -3.39 -5.43
CA GLY A 56 3.70 -2.50 -4.45
C GLY A 56 2.46 -1.77 -4.95
N LEU A 57 2.46 -1.35 -6.23
CA LEU A 57 1.28 -0.77 -6.87
C LEU A 57 0.14 -1.79 -7.04
N ALA A 58 0.47 -3.04 -7.38
CA ALA A 58 -0.51 -4.12 -7.48
C ALA A 58 -1.13 -4.46 -6.12
N TYR A 59 -0.34 -4.55 -5.05
CA TYR A 59 -0.87 -4.71 -3.69
C TYR A 59 -1.75 -3.53 -3.24
N ASN A 60 -1.38 -2.31 -3.63
CA ASN A 60 -2.21 -1.13 -3.37
C ASN A 60 -3.54 -1.18 -4.13
N GLU A 61 -3.57 -1.73 -5.35
CA GLU A 61 -4.81 -2.00 -6.10
C GLU A 61 -5.66 -3.11 -5.43
N LEU A 62 -5.01 -4.11 -4.84
CA LEU A 62 -5.66 -5.18 -4.06
C LEU A 62 -6.19 -4.72 -2.70
N GLY A 63 -5.79 -3.54 -2.23
CA GLY A 63 -6.12 -3.03 -0.89
C GLY A 63 -5.25 -3.58 0.23
N ASP A 64 -4.21 -4.37 -0.09
CA ASP A 64 -3.22 -4.84 0.89
C ASP A 64 -2.15 -3.78 1.11
N GLU A 65 -2.45 -2.85 2.00
CA GLU A 65 -1.60 -1.70 2.26
C GLU A 65 -0.27 -2.05 2.90
N ASP A 66 -0.24 -3.11 3.71
CA ASP A 66 0.98 -3.49 4.43
C ASP A 66 2.00 -4.11 3.47
N GLN A 67 1.54 -4.99 2.57
CA GLN A 67 2.40 -5.52 1.49
C GLN A 67 2.78 -4.43 0.49
N ALA A 68 1.85 -3.55 0.13
CA ALA A 68 2.13 -2.43 -0.75
C ALA A 68 3.24 -1.52 -0.19
N ILE A 69 3.16 -1.16 1.08
CA ILE A 69 4.19 -0.36 1.76
C ILE A 69 5.55 -1.07 1.72
N GLY A 70 5.59 -2.36 2.07
CA GLY A 70 6.85 -3.12 2.11
C GLY A 70 7.55 -3.20 0.76
N ALA A 71 6.79 -3.46 -0.32
CA ALA A 71 7.32 -3.53 -1.67
C ALA A 71 7.79 -2.16 -2.18
N LEU A 72 6.99 -1.10 -1.99
CA LEU A 72 7.36 0.26 -2.40
C LEU A 72 8.58 0.78 -1.63
N GLU A 73 8.70 0.48 -0.34
CA GLU A 73 9.91 0.80 0.44
C GLU A 73 11.14 0.08 -0.10
N SER A 74 11.00 -1.19 -0.49
CA SER A 74 12.09 -1.99 -1.06
C SER A 74 12.55 -1.42 -2.40
N SER A 75 11.60 -1.02 -3.24
CA SER A 75 11.89 -0.32 -4.49
C SER A 75 12.72 0.95 -4.28
N LEU A 76 12.30 1.82 -3.35
CA LEU A 76 12.98 3.08 -3.07
C LEU A 76 14.34 2.91 -2.38
N LYS A 77 14.55 1.81 -1.65
CA LYS A 77 15.85 1.45 -1.07
C LYS A 77 16.86 1.07 -2.14
N LEU A 78 16.42 0.32 -3.16
CA LEU A 78 17.27 -0.09 -4.28
C LEU A 78 17.55 1.09 -5.22
N LYS A 79 16.53 1.89 -5.52
CA LYS A 79 16.67 3.07 -6.38
C LYS A 79 15.74 4.18 -5.92
N LYS A 80 16.33 5.29 -5.48
CA LYS A 80 15.60 6.50 -5.12
C LYS A 80 14.85 7.03 -6.36
N SER A 81 13.54 7.19 -6.23
CA SER A 81 12.66 7.69 -7.29
C SER A 81 11.54 8.55 -6.70
N VAL A 82 11.02 9.48 -7.49
CA VAL A 82 9.82 10.30 -7.18
C VAL A 82 8.67 9.99 -8.14
N GLY A 83 8.65 8.77 -8.68
CA GLY A 83 7.64 8.24 -9.59
C GLY A 83 6.31 7.88 -8.92
N ASP A 84 5.59 6.92 -9.51
CA ASP A 84 4.24 6.57 -9.07
C ASP A 84 4.23 5.75 -7.78
N GLY A 85 5.22 4.88 -7.57
CA GLY A 85 5.44 4.16 -6.32
C GLY A 85 5.69 5.11 -5.15
N TYR A 86 6.46 6.18 -5.35
CA TYR A 86 6.67 7.22 -4.34
C TYR A 86 5.34 7.89 -3.96
N LYS A 87 4.53 8.27 -4.96
CA LYS A 87 3.22 8.92 -4.71
C LYS A 87 2.25 7.96 -4.03
N ALA A 88 2.24 6.68 -4.41
CA ALA A 88 1.42 5.66 -3.77
C ALA A 88 1.82 5.46 -2.31
N LEU A 89 3.12 5.35 -2.03
CA LEU A 89 3.66 5.21 -0.68
C LEU A 89 3.34 6.42 0.21
N LEU A 90 3.42 7.63 -0.35
CA LEU A 90 3.03 8.85 0.36
C LEU A 90 1.54 8.86 0.75
N LYS A 91 0.65 8.38 -0.14
CA LYS A 91 -0.78 8.25 0.17
C LYS A 91 -1.02 7.20 1.26
N LEU A 92 -0.35 6.05 1.15
CA LEU A 92 -0.45 4.95 2.14
C LEU A 92 0.01 5.39 3.53
N TYR A 93 1.16 6.08 3.64
CA TYR A 93 1.62 6.61 4.92
C TYR A 93 0.66 7.64 5.52
N ASN A 94 0.09 8.53 4.70
CA ASN A 94 -0.90 9.49 5.18
C ASN A 94 -2.14 8.79 5.73
N LYS A 95 -2.60 7.71 5.07
CA LYS A 95 -3.72 6.90 5.54
C LYS A 95 -3.39 6.21 6.86
N LYS A 96 -2.28 5.46 6.93
CA LYS A 96 -1.84 4.78 8.16
C LYS A 96 -1.60 5.74 9.33
N ARG A 97 -1.05 6.93 9.05
CA ARG A 97 -0.90 8.01 10.04
C ARG A 97 -2.27 8.47 10.58
N ALA A 98 -3.26 8.66 9.72
CA ALA A 98 -4.60 9.06 10.12
C ALA A 98 -5.32 7.96 10.92
N GLU A 99 -5.11 6.70 10.57
CA GLU A 99 -5.61 5.55 11.32
C GLU A 99 -4.97 5.44 12.70
N ALA A 100 -3.65 5.58 12.80
CA ALA A 100 -2.93 5.60 14.06
C ALA A 100 -3.41 6.75 14.97
N ALA A 101 -3.63 7.95 14.41
CA ALA A 101 -4.19 9.07 15.14
C ALA A 101 -5.59 8.75 15.71
N LYS A 102 -6.47 8.13 14.92
CA LYS A 102 -7.82 7.71 15.35
C LYS A 102 -7.77 6.62 16.42
N ALA A 103 -6.80 5.71 16.31
CA ALA A 103 -6.59 4.63 17.27
C ALA A 103 -5.88 5.09 18.57
N ASN A 104 -5.47 6.37 18.66
CA ASN A 104 -4.58 6.88 19.70
C ASN A 104 -3.26 6.09 19.82
N ASP A 105 -2.82 5.47 18.72
CA ASP A 105 -1.54 4.78 18.63
C ASP A 105 -0.43 5.79 18.34
N VAL A 106 0.16 6.30 19.42
CA VAL A 106 1.25 7.27 19.37
C VAL A 106 2.51 6.69 18.70
N GLN A 107 2.77 5.38 18.85
CA GLN A 107 3.97 4.75 18.29
C GLN A 107 3.88 4.65 16.77
N SER A 108 2.76 4.15 16.26
CA SER A 108 2.52 4.09 14.82
C SER A 108 2.47 5.49 14.21
N LEU A 109 1.84 6.45 14.88
CA LEU A 109 1.79 7.84 14.43
C LEU A 109 3.21 8.42 14.23
N GLN A 110 4.09 8.27 15.24
CA GLN A 110 5.47 8.74 15.15
C GLN A 110 6.27 8.01 14.07
N THR A 111 6.00 6.71 13.88
CA THR A 111 6.65 5.91 12.84
C THR A 111 6.32 6.44 11.46
N TYR A 112 5.05 6.66 11.14
CA TYR A 112 4.64 7.18 9.83
C TYR A 112 5.08 8.63 9.61
N LEU A 113 5.16 9.46 10.65
CA LEU A 113 5.76 10.80 10.55
C LEU A 113 7.23 10.73 10.11
N LYS A 114 8.05 9.89 10.77
CA LYS A 114 9.46 9.70 10.39
C LYS A 114 9.59 9.16 8.96
N LYS A 115 8.73 8.22 8.56
CA LYS A 115 8.72 7.67 7.20
C LYS A 115 8.37 8.73 6.15
N MET A 116 7.45 9.65 6.45
CA MET A 116 7.15 10.79 5.57
C MET A 116 8.33 11.75 5.43
N ASP A 117 9.06 12.03 6.53
CA ASP A 117 10.27 12.85 6.47
C ASP A 117 11.34 12.20 5.59
N GLN A 118 11.51 10.88 5.67
CA GLN A 118 12.41 10.12 4.80
C GLN A 118 12.02 10.24 3.32
N LEU A 119 10.73 10.14 2.98
CA LEU A 119 10.25 10.37 1.62
C LEU A 119 10.61 11.77 1.13
N MET A 120 10.42 12.80 1.97
CA MET A 120 10.80 14.16 1.61
C MET A 120 12.31 14.31 1.36
N GLN A 121 13.17 13.58 2.09
CA GLN A 121 14.60 13.57 1.80
C GLN A 121 14.90 12.88 0.48
N ILE A 122 14.26 11.74 0.18
CA ILE A 122 14.39 11.08 -1.13
C ILE A 122 14.03 12.05 -2.26
N SER A 123 12.93 12.80 -2.12
CA SER A 123 12.55 13.80 -3.10
C SER A 123 13.61 14.89 -3.28
N LYS A 124 14.25 15.35 -2.20
CA LYS A 124 15.33 16.33 -2.27
C LYS A 124 16.58 15.76 -2.92
N ASP A 125 16.97 14.54 -2.57
CA ASP A 125 18.15 13.86 -3.10
C ASP A 125 18.01 13.67 -4.61
N VAL A 126 16.86 13.17 -5.07
CA VAL A 126 16.57 13.00 -6.49
C VAL A 126 16.56 14.35 -7.22
N THR A 127 15.96 15.39 -6.64
CA THR A 127 15.95 16.74 -7.23
C THR A 127 17.35 17.35 -7.32
N ARG A 128 18.23 17.03 -6.36
CA ARG A 128 19.62 17.50 -6.33
C ARG A 128 20.56 16.64 -7.19
N GLY A 129 20.08 15.55 -7.78
CA GLY A 129 20.90 14.62 -8.56
C GLY A 129 21.85 13.76 -7.72
N VAL A 130 21.57 13.61 -6.42
CA VAL A 130 22.33 12.72 -5.53
C VAL A 130 21.68 11.34 -5.60
N HIS A 131 22.23 10.47 -6.45
CA HIS A 131 21.78 9.08 -6.61
C HIS A 131 22.69 8.14 -5.81
#